data_AF-A0A956FCX3-F1
#
_entry.id   AF-A0A956FCX3-F1
#
_cell.length_a   1.000
_cell.length_b   1.000
_cell.length_c   1.000
_cell.angle_alpha   90.00
_cell.angle_beta   90.00
_cell.angle_gamma   90.00
#
_symmetry.space_group_name_H-M   'P 1'
#
loop_
_entity.id
_entity.type
_entity.pdbx_description
1 polymer ?
#
loop_
_entity_poly.entity_id
_entity_poly.type
_entity_poly.pdbx_seq_one_letter_code
_entity_poly.pdbx_strand_id
1 'polypeptide(L)'
;MPTEPGGLANPLAESLDCQNCHSFPNAKGHEADPGYAPFFGWQGTLMANAARDPVFWAGVALADQDEPGGTEDCVRCHSPRAFVEGRGDVTTIDALQPEDLEGVGCELCHRMTDQGLLSNAQYSIDDVPGPGGNVPRHGPWTYEMGSPQAPQHNWVQDPFTSSSEHCGTCHEVTTPRERLDDDGMPMGVAFNEQRTYSEWLGSAFAQPGDDFVTCQGCHMPAVQDVPGCEDNLDQFSHPQGARHDLVGANRFMLQVLQAEYGDMGTADIPDVFFDLSMDRMDELLQTAATLELEAPAEVDLSVGLEGLVATVTNQTGHKLPTGYSEGRIMWLEVVASYGDTEVWSSGRFVEGTGPEADPQLRAYQGVAEEHATGTTMHLLLNDHWVEDTRIPPRGLVPDVQTDPVGDRYQLQDDGTWPHFDVASYAFAARPDVLDATPEDDTDDVLDLRVRLLYLVNTPQYVQLLADDNTSNDAGNHVAMLFDTMGGAPPLVLAEQSLAVPIVGFGEPPSGTSGGLDDTTGGGEGPGGTTSAGGADTSTGSGDTEPGQDEDGGGCSCSSRGRGSVAWWLLPVLGVAARRRRRVS
;
A
#
# COMPACT_ATOMS: atom_id res chain seq x y z
N MET A 1 19.30 5.89 -28.28
CA MET A 1 17.91 5.84 -28.77
C MET A 1 17.21 4.75 -27.98
N PRO A 2 15.90 4.87 -27.70
CA PRO A 2 15.15 3.76 -27.14
C PRO A 2 15.15 2.56 -28.10
N THR A 3 14.75 1.39 -27.59
CA THR A 3 14.38 0.25 -28.45
C THR A 3 13.02 0.54 -29.09
N GLU A 4 12.96 0.48 -30.41
CA GLU A 4 11.73 0.66 -31.20
C GLU A 4 10.90 -0.65 -31.25
N PRO A 5 9.55 -0.57 -31.34
CA PRO A 5 8.69 -1.74 -31.51
C PRO A 5 9.06 -2.60 -32.72
N GLY A 6 9.16 -3.92 -32.52
CA GLY A 6 9.60 -4.88 -33.55
C GLY A 6 11.08 -4.76 -33.93
N GLY A 7 11.89 -3.99 -33.18
CA GLY A 7 13.28 -3.70 -33.50
C GLY A 7 14.31 -4.75 -33.09
N LEU A 8 13.95 -5.70 -32.22
CA LEU A 8 14.86 -6.74 -31.71
C LEU A 8 15.04 -7.90 -32.71
N ALA A 9 16.29 -8.24 -33.02
CA ALA A 9 16.63 -9.44 -33.77
C ALA A 9 16.66 -10.71 -32.89
N ASN A 10 16.89 -10.55 -31.58
CA ASN A 10 16.84 -11.60 -30.58
C ASN A 10 15.74 -11.21 -29.55
N PRO A 11 14.54 -11.82 -29.60
CA PRO A 11 13.45 -11.53 -28.66
C PRO A 11 13.85 -11.68 -27.18
N LEU A 12 13.02 -11.16 -26.28
CA LEU A 12 13.15 -11.46 -24.85
C LEU A 12 12.79 -12.94 -24.61
N ALA A 13 13.62 -13.66 -23.85
CA ALA A 13 13.22 -14.98 -23.34
C ALA A 13 12.15 -14.82 -22.24
N GLU A 14 11.32 -15.85 -22.06
CA GLU A 14 10.35 -15.92 -20.96
C GLU A 14 11.07 -16.05 -19.61
N SER A 15 10.53 -15.45 -18.55
CA SER A 15 11.13 -15.51 -17.20
C SER A 15 11.19 -16.93 -16.62
N LEU A 16 10.42 -17.88 -17.18
CA LEU A 16 10.51 -19.31 -16.88
C LEU A 16 11.85 -19.95 -17.34
N ASP A 17 12.50 -19.45 -18.39
CA ASP A 17 13.84 -19.91 -18.75
C ASP A 17 14.85 -19.58 -17.63
N CYS A 18 14.71 -18.39 -17.03
CA CYS A 18 15.53 -17.96 -15.88
C CYS A 18 15.25 -18.77 -14.60
N GLN A 19 14.01 -19.25 -14.39
CA GLN A 19 13.62 -20.05 -13.23
C GLN A 19 14.58 -21.22 -12.98
N ASN A 20 14.96 -21.95 -14.04
CA ASN A 20 15.83 -23.14 -13.99
C ASN A 20 17.18 -22.94 -13.29
N CYS A 21 17.68 -21.70 -13.19
CA CYS A 21 18.81 -21.36 -12.33
C CYS A 21 18.41 -20.55 -11.10
N HIS A 22 17.41 -19.66 -11.21
CA HIS A 22 17.14 -18.58 -10.24
C HIS A 22 15.97 -18.84 -9.28
N SER A 23 15.52 -20.09 -9.14
CA SER A 23 14.60 -20.57 -8.09
C SER A 23 15.29 -21.42 -7.00
N PHE A 24 16.55 -21.15 -6.70
CA PHE A 24 17.32 -21.92 -5.70
C PHE A 24 16.79 -21.74 -4.26
N PRO A 25 16.91 -22.74 -3.38
CA PRO A 25 16.79 -22.53 -1.94
C PRO A 25 17.90 -21.62 -1.40
N ASN A 26 17.66 -20.98 -0.25
CA ASN A 26 18.66 -20.19 0.45
C ASN A 26 19.92 -21.01 0.76
N ALA A 27 21.09 -20.36 0.72
CA ALA A 27 22.35 -20.99 1.06
C ALA A 27 22.40 -21.45 2.52
N LYS A 28 23.26 -22.43 2.79
CA LYS A 28 23.42 -23.04 4.10
C LYS A 28 23.91 -22.08 5.16
N GLY A 29 23.21 -22.04 6.29
CA GLY A 29 23.33 -21.00 7.33
C GLY A 29 22.24 -19.93 7.24
N HIS A 30 21.55 -19.83 6.09
CA HIS A 30 20.46 -18.89 5.81
C HIS A 30 19.11 -19.60 5.60
N GLU A 31 18.97 -20.85 6.05
CA GLU A 31 17.73 -21.65 5.90
C GLU A 31 16.56 -21.14 6.77
N ALA A 32 16.81 -20.17 7.65
CA ALA A 32 15.81 -19.48 8.46
C ALA A 32 15.57 -18.03 8.02
N ASP A 33 16.35 -17.53 7.05
CA ASP A 33 16.10 -16.23 6.42
C ASP A 33 14.98 -16.40 5.38
N PRO A 34 14.25 -15.33 5.01
CA PRO A 34 13.24 -15.42 3.96
C PRO A 34 13.83 -15.80 2.60
N GLY A 35 13.03 -16.48 1.76
CA GLY A 35 13.47 -16.95 0.45
C GLY A 35 13.97 -15.82 -0.45
N TYR A 36 15.23 -15.87 -0.89
CA TYR A 36 15.89 -14.74 -1.57
C TYR A 36 16.29 -14.98 -3.03
N ALA A 37 15.91 -16.11 -3.64
CA ALA A 37 16.19 -16.32 -5.06
C ALA A 37 15.37 -15.35 -5.93
N PRO A 38 15.94 -14.78 -7.01
CA PRO A 38 15.28 -13.75 -7.81
C PRO A 38 13.88 -14.13 -8.28
N PHE A 39 13.68 -15.38 -8.73
CA PHE A 39 12.37 -15.83 -9.22
C PHE A 39 11.30 -15.87 -8.13
N PHE A 40 11.65 -16.31 -6.91
CA PHE A 40 10.71 -16.33 -5.79
C PHE A 40 10.28 -14.92 -5.37
N GLY A 41 11.24 -13.98 -5.28
CA GLY A 41 10.93 -12.59 -4.94
C GLY A 41 10.04 -11.91 -5.98
N TRP A 42 10.34 -12.10 -7.27
CA TRP A 42 9.73 -11.38 -8.38
C TRP A 42 8.32 -11.87 -8.75
N GLN A 43 8.07 -13.18 -8.79
CA GLN A 43 6.88 -13.76 -9.47
C GLN A 43 5.52 -13.36 -8.87
N GLY A 44 5.46 -13.05 -7.57
CA GLY A 44 4.24 -12.58 -6.89
C GLY A 44 4.01 -11.07 -6.92
N THR A 45 4.93 -10.31 -7.51
CA THR A 45 4.92 -8.84 -7.47
C THR A 45 4.05 -8.22 -8.55
N LEU A 46 3.75 -6.92 -8.41
CA LEU A 46 3.15 -6.15 -9.50
C LEU A 46 4.08 -5.95 -10.71
N MET A 47 5.39 -6.22 -10.61
CA MET A 47 6.28 -6.22 -11.79
C MET A 47 5.99 -7.44 -12.68
N ALA A 48 5.95 -8.65 -12.09
CA ALA A 48 5.64 -9.90 -12.79
C ALA A 48 4.18 -10.03 -13.27
N ASN A 49 3.32 -9.10 -12.83
CA ASN A 49 1.88 -9.09 -13.07
C ASN A 49 1.36 -7.74 -13.60
N ALA A 50 2.25 -6.85 -14.05
CA ALA A 50 1.89 -5.50 -14.52
C ALA A 50 0.90 -5.53 -15.70
N ALA A 51 0.97 -6.59 -16.53
CA ALA A 51 0.07 -6.87 -17.64
C ALA A 51 -1.19 -7.69 -17.25
N ARG A 52 -1.28 -8.19 -16.01
CA ARG A 52 -2.44 -8.91 -15.47
C ARG A 52 -3.35 -8.04 -14.59
N ASP A 53 -2.88 -6.87 -14.15
CA ASP A 53 -3.62 -5.93 -13.30
C ASP A 53 -4.90 -5.43 -14.03
N PRO A 54 -6.11 -5.74 -13.51
CA PRO A 54 -7.36 -5.34 -14.15
C PRO A 54 -7.65 -3.84 -14.01
N VAL A 55 -7.14 -3.17 -12.97
CA VAL A 55 -7.26 -1.71 -12.81
C VAL A 55 -6.43 -0.99 -13.88
N PHE A 56 -5.23 -1.52 -14.19
CA PHE A 56 -4.45 -1.03 -15.33
C PHE A 56 -5.25 -1.08 -16.64
N TRP A 57 -5.91 -2.21 -16.95
CA TRP A 57 -6.69 -2.34 -18.19
C TRP A 57 -7.97 -1.48 -18.21
N ALA A 58 -8.60 -1.26 -17.06
CA ALA A 58 -9.70 -0.28 -16.96
C ALA A 58 -9.21 1.16 -17.19
N GLY A 59 -8.05 1.53 -16.64
CA GLY A 59 -7.42 2.83 -16.88
C GLY A 59 -6.98 3.03 -18.33
N VAL A 60 -6.43 2.00 -18.97
CA VAL A 60 -6.09 2.01 -20.41
C VAL A 60 -7.34 2.16 -21.29
N ALA A 61 -8.45 1.52 -20.92
CA ALA A 61 -9.72 1.66 -21.64
C ALA A 61 -10.28 3.09 -21.56
N LEU A 62 -10.16 3.75 -20.40
CA LEU A 62 -10.55 5.15 -20.24
C LEU A 62 -9.60 6.10 -20.99
N ALA A 63 -8.28 5.89 -20.88
CA ALA A 63 -7.27 6.68 -21.56
C ALA A 63 -7.39 6.61 -23.10
N ASP A 64 -7.71 5.44 -23.69
CA ASP A 64 -7.95 5.31 -25.13
C ASP A 64 -9.32 5.89 -25.58
N GLN A 65 -10.27 6.10 -24.67
CA GLN A 65 -11.47 6.90 -24.96
C GLN A 65 -11.14 8.40 -25.02
N ASP A 66 -10.28 8.88 -24.12
CA ASP A 66 -9.90 10.28 -23.98
C ASP A 66 -8.96 10.74 -25.11
N GLU A 67 -7.88 9.99 -25.35
CA GLU A 67 -6.92 10.23 -26.42
C GLU A 67 -6.63 8.91 -27.17
N PRO A 68 -7.43 8.56 -28.21
CA PRO A 68 -7.29 7.30 -28.93
C PRO A 68 -5.90 7.09 -29.55
N GLY A 69 -5.21 6.02 -29.13
CA GLY A 69 -3.82 5.72 -29.47
C GLY A 69 -2.76 6.41 -28.60
N GLY A 70 -3.15 7.17 -27.56
CA GLY A 70 -2.24 7.77 -26.58
C GLY A 70 -1.66 6.79 -25.54
N THR A 71 -2.03 5.51 -25.62
CA THR A 71 -1.79 4.48 -24.60
C THR A 71 -0.54 3.60 -24.86
N GLU A 72 0.24 3.86 -25.92
CA GLU A 72 1.43 3.05 -26.25
C GLU A 72 2.49 3.04 -25.13
N ASP A 73 2.75 4.18 -24.49
CA ASP A 73 3.66 4.25 -23.34
C ASP A 73 3.10 3.51 -22.09
N CYS A 74 1.79 3.30 -21.99
CA CYS A 74 1.19 2.47 -20.93
C CYS A 74 1.57 1.00 -21.11
N VAL A 75 1.41 0.47 -22.33
CA VAL A 75 1.81 -0.90 -22.70
C VAL A 75 3.32 -1.06 -22.57
N ARG A 76 4.10 -0.06 -22.97
CA ARG A 76 5.56 -0.02 -22.81
C ARG A 76 6.03 -0.16 -21.37
N CYS A 77 5.31 0.41 -20.41
CA CYS A 77 5.59 0.25 -18.98
C CYS A 77 5.12 -1.11 -18.44
N HIS A 78 3.89 -1.55 -18.78
CA HIS A 78 3.22 -2.66 -18.11
C HIS A 78 3.29 -4.02 -18.83
N SER A 79 3.37 -4.02 -20.15
CA SER A 79 3.64 -5.20 -20.99
C SER A 79 4.79 -4.91 -21.97
N PRO A 80 6.00 -4.61 -21.47
CA PRO A 80 7.15 -4.22 -22.29
C PRO A 80 7.56 -5.26 -23.34
N ARG A 81 7.25 -6.54 -23.10
CA ARG A 81 7.38 -7.63 -24.09
C ARG A 81 6.53 -7.36 -25.33
N ALA A 82 5.24 -7.08 -25.14
CA ALA A 82 4.30 -6.77 -26.21
C ALA A 82 4.80 -5.57 -27.02
N PHE A 83 5.21 -4.49 -26.34
CA PHE A 83 5.80 -3.30 -26.98
C PHE A 83 7.01 -3.65 -27.86
N VAL A 84 8.05 -4.30 -27.33
CA VAL A 84 9.28 -4.58 -28.13
C VAL A 84 9.05 -5.57 -29.27
N GLU A 85 8.02 -6.41 -29.19
CA GLU A 85 7.61 -7.31 -30.28
C GLU A 85 6.59 -6.70 -31.26
N GLY A 86 6.25 -5.41 -31.13
CA GLY A 86 5.38 -4.71 -32.09
C GLY A 86 3.88 -4.82 -31.82
N ARG A 87 3.50 -4.99 -30.55
CA ARG A 87 2.12 -5.00 -30.00
C ARG A 87 1.95 -3.86 -28.97
N GLY A 88 2.48 -2.68 -29.27
CA GLY A 88 2.40 -1.50 -28.38
C GLY A 88 1.02 -0.82 -28.37
N ASP A 89 0.19 -1.07 -29.38
CA ASP A 89 -1.13 -0.48 -29.61
C ASP A 89 -2.30 -1.28 -29.00
N VAL A 90 -2.01 -2.17 -28.05
CA VAL A 90 -3.01 -3.05 -27.41
C VAL A 90 -3.72 -2.35 -26.24
N THR A 91 -5.04 -2.24 -26.32
CA THR A 91 -5.88 -1.55 -25.32
C THR A 91 -6.70 -2.50 -24.44
N THR A 92 -6.50 -3.82 -24.58
CA THR A 92 -7.17 -4.86 -23.79
C THR A 92 -6.26 -6.06 -23.56
N ILE A 93 -6.43 -6.75 -22.42
CA ILE A 93 -5.69 -7.97 -22.08
C ILE A 93 -5.89 -9.10 -23.09
N ASP A 94 -7.08 -9.21 -23.69
CA ASP A 94 -7.44 -10.19 -24.74
C ASP A 94 -6.62 -10.05 -26.03
N ALA A 95 -5.92 -8.93 -26.23
CA ALA A 95 -5.05 -8.69 -27.38
C ALA A 95 -3.58 -9.13 -27.15
N LEU A 96 -3.23 -9.51 -25.92
CA LEU A 96 -1.89 -9.99 -25.56
C LEU A 96 -1.65 -11.45 -25.96
N GLN A 97 -0.38 -11.83 -26.09
CA GLN A 97 0.04 -13.24 -26.14
C GLN A 97 0.26 -13.76 -24.70
N PRO A 98 0.15 -15.07 -24.42
CA PRO A 98 0.33 -15.61 -23.07
C PRO A 98 1.66 -15.20 -22.41
N GLU A 99 2.71 -15.05 -23.21
CA GLU A 99 4.05 -14.66 -22.82
C GLU A 99 4.14 -13.17 -22.44
N ASP A 100 3.26 -12.31 -22.98
CA ASP A 100 3.20 -10.87 -22.66
C ASP A 100 2.65 -10.59 -21.25
N LEU A 101 1.92 -11.57 -20.68
CA LEU A 101 1.33 -11.48 -19.34
C LEU A 101 2.39 -11.50 -18.23
N GLU A 102 3.65 -11.85 -18.51
CA GLU A 102 4.77 -11.75 -17.56
C GLU A 102 5.12 -10.30 -17.16
N GLY A 103 4.58 -9.31 -17.88
CA GLY A 103 4.77 -7.90 -17.60
C GLY A 103 6.24 -7.48 -17.67
N VAL A 104 6.79 -7.02 -16.54
CA VAL A 104 8.20 -6.63 -16.41
C VAL A 104 9.06 -7.88 -16.15
N GLY A 105 9.22 -8.69 -17.20
CA GLY A 105 9.99 -9.94 -17.22
C GLY A 105 11.50 -9.76 -17.02
N CYS A 106 12.19 -10.82 -16.58
CA CYS A 106 13.60 -10.78 -16.18
C CYS A 106 14.53 -10.20 -17.25
N GLU A 107 14.30 -10.53 -18.52
CA GLU A 107 15.17 -10.08 -19.62
C GLU A 107 15.04 -8.59 -19.94
N LEU A 108 13.99 -7.89 -19.52
CA LEU A 108 13.91 -6.44 -19.71
C LEU A 108 14.98 -5.74 -18.87
N CYS A 109 14.94 -5.95 -17.55
CA CYS A 109 15.90 -5.36 -16.62
C CYS A 109 17.33 -5.86 -16.91
N HIS A 110 17.50 -7.17 -17.12
CA HIS A 110 18.81 -7.77 -17.37
C HIS A 110 19.33 -7.62 -18.81
N ARG A 111 18.68 -6.85 -19.68
CA ARG A 111 19.24 -6.40 -20.96
C ARG A 111 19.20 -4.88 -21.13
N MET A 112 18.66 -4.13 -20.17
CA MET A 112 18.61 -2.68 -20.26
C MET A 112 20.02 -2.08 -20.17
N THR A 113 20.31 -1.14 -21.07
CA THR A 113 21.62 -0.46 -21.17
C THR A 113 21.46 1.02 -20.87
N ASP A 114 22.45 1.62 -20.21
CA ASP A 114 22.52 3.07 -20.05
C ASP A 114 22.67 3.75 -21.43
N GLN A 115 21.71 4.64 -21.74
CA GLN A 115 21.75 5.57 -22.87
C GLN A 115 21.45 7.01 -22.44
N GLY A 116 21.41 7.29 -21.13
CA GLY A 116 20.90 8.54 -20.56
C GLY A 116 19.40 8.78 -20.82
N LEU A 117 18.62 7.72 -21.00
CA LEU A 117 17.18 7.78 -21.31
C LEU A 117 16.35 7.46 -20.07
N LEU A 118 15.68 8.49 -19.57
CA LEU A 118 14.77 8.46 -18.43
C LEU A 118 13.35 8.83 -18.91
N SER A 119 12.35 8.49 -18.09
CA SER A 119 10.94 8.74 -18.32
C SER A 119 10.28 7.95 -19.47
N ASN A 120 8.97 7.67 -19.30
CA ASN A 120 8.08 7.00 -20.25
C ASN A 120 8.68 5.69 -20.83
N ALA A 121 9.31 4.88 -19.97
CA ALA A 121 9.92 3.60 -20.31
C ALA A 121 10.82 3.64 -21.57
N GLN A 122 11.58 4.72 -21.76
CA GLN A 122 12.51 4.90 -22.90
C GLN A 122 13.77 4.02 -22.84
N TYR A 123 13.63 2.78 -22.38
CA TYR A 123 14.68 1.78 -22.28
C TYR A 123 15.36 1.50 -23.63
N SER A 124 16.63 1.11 -23.55
CA SER A 124 17.41 0.59 -24.67
C SER A 124 17.94 -0.79 -24.31
N ILE A 125 17.41 -1.80 -24.98
CA ILE A 125 17.65 -3.22 -24.72
C ILE A 125 18.82 -3.72 -25.56
N ASP A 126 19.79 -4.41 -24.95
CA ASP A 126 20.86 -5.07 -25.70
C ASP A 126 20.28 -6.20 -26.57
N ASP A 127 20.80 -6.25 -27.79
CA ASP A 127 20.43 -7.16 -28.86
C ASP A 127 21.68 -7.67 -29.60
N VAL A 128 22.87 -7.52 -28.99
CA VAL A 128 24.14 -7.98 -29.55
C VAL A 128 24.50 -9.36 -28.97
N PRO A 129 24.48 -10.45 -29.78
CA PRO A 129 24.87 -11.77 -29.28
C PRO A 129 26.33 -11.82 -28.82
N GLY A 130 26.54 -12.27 -27.59
CA GLY A 130 27.85 -12.59 -27.07
C GLY A 130 28.43 -13.89 -27.66
N PRO A 131 29.66 -14.28 -27.26
CA PRO A 131 30.26 -15.55 -27.67
C PRO A 131 29.30 -16.74 -27.42
N GLY A 132 29.11 -17.59 -28.43
CA GLY A 132 28.16 -18.72 -28.35
C GLY A 132 26.74 -18.42 -28.83
N GLY A 133 26.35 -17.15 -29.02
CA GLY A 133 25.14 -16.77 -29.75
C GLY A 133 23.96 -16.24 -28.92
N ASN A 134 24.06 -16.21 -27.60
CA ASN A 134 23.05 -15.58 -26.73
C ASN A 134 23.46 -14.13 -26.42
N VAL A 135 22.51 -13.20 -26.39
CA VAL A 135 22.70 -11.84 -25.85
C VAL A 135 23.13 -11.94 -24.37
N PRO A 136 24.03 -11.07 -23.85
CA PRO A 136 24.44 -11.11 -22.45
C PRO A 136 23.34 -10.66 -21.47
N ARG A 137 23.45 -11.10 -20.21
CA ARG A 137 22.63 -10.60 -19.11
C ARG A 137 23.46 -9.66 -18.22
N HIS A 138 22.89 -8.49 -17.92
CA HIS A 138 23.52 -7.38 -17.21
C HIS A 138 23.33 -7.54 -15.70
N GLY A 139 24.36 -7.23 -14.90
CA GLY A 139 24.27 -7.30 -13.44
C GLY A 139 25.56 -6.89 -12.70
N PRO A 140 25.56 -6.96 -11.36
CA PRO A 140 26.64 -6.41 -10.54
C PRO A 140 27.94 -7.23 -10.55
N TRP A 141 27.91 -8.48 -11.01
CA TRP A 141 29.01 -9.44 -10.86
C TRP A 141 29.88 -9.59 -12.11
N THR A 142 31.14 -9.97 -11.91
CA THR A 142 32.11 -10.28 -12.98
C THR A 142 32.73 -11.66 -12.74
N TYR A 143 33.00 -12.38 -13.82
CA TYR A 143 33.45 -13.77 -13.80
C TYR A 143 34.63 -13.99 -14.76
N GLU A 144 35.54 -14.90 -14.40
CA GLU A 144 36.61 -15.33 -15.31
C GLU A 144 36.04 -16.29 -16.38
N MET A 145 36.34 -16.03 -17.66
CA MET A 145 35.86 -16.84 -18.79
C MET A 145 36.26 -18.33 -18.64
N GLY A 146 35.26 -19.20 -18.52
CA GLY A 146 35.47 -20.64 -18.34
C GLY A 146 35.78 -21.07 -16.90
N SER A 147 35.64 -20.18 -15.91
CA SER A 147 35.59 -20.57 -14.51
C SER A 147 34.30 -21.37 -14.21
N PRO A 148 34.34 -22.37 -13.30
CA PRO A 148 33.13 -23.00 -12.77
C PRO A 148 32.15 -22.05 -12.06
N GLN A 149 32.57 -20.84 -11.67
CA GLN A 149 31.67 -19.82 -11.14
C GLN A 149 30.85 -19.09 -12.23
N ALA A 150 31.29 -19.13 -13.49
CA ALA A 150 30.67 -18.37 -14.56
C ALA A 150 29.28 -18.92 -14.91
N PRO A 151 28.28 -18.06 -15.23
CA PRO A 151 26.95 -18.50 -15.59
C PRO A 151 26.94 -19.23 -16.95
N GLN A 152 25.90 -20.03 -17.18
CA GLN A 152 25.75 -20.82 -18.42
C GLN A 152 25.30 -19.97 -19.63
N HIS A 153 24.87 -18.72 -19.39
CA HIS A 153 24.56 -17.70 -20.40
C HIS A 153 25.67 -16.64 -20.44
N ASN A 154 25.70 -15.80 -21.48
CA ASN A 154 26.61 -14.65 -21.53
C ASN A 154 26.25 -13.61 -20.45
N TRP A 155 27.24 -12.86 -19.98
CA TRP A 155 27.07 -11.83 -18.94
C TRP A 155 27.84 -10.55 -19.28
N VAL A 156 27.37 -9.43 -18.72
CA VAL A 156 28.08 -8.15 -18.66
C VAL A 156 28.01 -7.64 -17.22
N GLN A 157 29.15 -7.21 -16.67
CA GLN A 157 29.14 -6.47 -15.41
C GLN A 157 28.70 -5.03 -15.72
N ASP A 158 27.57 -4.62 -15.15
CA ASP A 158 26.96 -3.32 -15.41
C ASP A 158 26.63 -2.58 -14.09
N PRO A 159 27.19 -1.38 -13.87
CA PRO A 159 26.77 -0.51 -12.77
C PRO A 159 25.33 0.01 -12.89
N PHE A 160 24.80 0.19 -14.11
CA PHE A 160 23.48 0.79 -14.35
C PHE A 160 22.34 -0.04 -13.74
N THR A 161 22.40 -1.37 -13.86
CA THR A 161 21.44 -2.29 -13.21
C THR A 161 21.35 -2.10 -11.68
N SER A 162 22.36 -1.48 -11.06
CA SER A 162 22.45 -1.21 -9.62
C SER A 162 22.21 0.25 -9.22
N SER A 163 21.86 1.13 -10.16
CA SER A 163 21.67 2.57 -9.94
C SER A 163 20.19 3.00 -10.08
N SER A 164 19.79 4.06 -9.38
CA SER A 164 18.39 4.52 -9.35
C SER A 164 17.86 4.97 -10.71
N GLU A 165 18.74 5.41 -11.61
CA GLU A 165 18.44 5.78 -13.00
C GLU A 165 17.73 4.65 -13.76
N HIS A 166 18.07 3.38 -13.48
CA HIS A 166 17.41 2.21 -14.06
C HIS A 166 15.92 2.14 -13.69
N CYS A 167 15.58 2.48 -12.45
CA CYS A 167 14.19 2.63 -12.01
C CYS A 167 13.54 3.89 -12.61
N GLY A 168 14.32 4.97 -12.75
CA GLY A 168 13.90 6.24 -13.38
C GLY A 168 13.63 6.19 -14.88
N THR A 169 13.95 5.08 -15.56
CA THR A 169 13.45 4.83 -16.92
C THR A 169 11.92 4.64 -16.93
N CYS A 170 11.32 4.02 -15.90
CA CYS A 170 9.87 3.77 -15.83
C CYS A 170 9.14 4.58 -14.74
N HIS A 171 9.76 4.79 -13.57
CA HIS A 171 9.16 5.52 -12.43
C HIS A 171 9.24 7.05 -12.56
N GLU A 172 8.97 7.54 -13.77
CA GLU A 172 9.06 8.93 -14.19
C GLU A 172 8.14 9.09 -15.41
N VAL A 173 6.95 9.68 -15.24
CA VAL A 173 5.89 9.66 -16.26
C VAL A 173 5.44 11.08 -16.58
N THR A 174 5.37 11.38 -17.88
CA THR A 174 5.02 12.70 -18.40
C THR A 174 4.00 12.54 -19.53
N THR A 175 2.86 13.22 -19.45
CA THR A 175 1.85 13.23 -20.52
C THR A 175 2.22 14.33 -21.54
N PRO A 176 1.71 14.27 -22.80
CA PRO A 176 2.05 15.28 -23.82
C PRO A 176 1.38 16.65 -23.60
N ARG A 177 0.49 16.80 -22.60
CA ARG A 177 -0.16 18.08 -22.27
C ARG A 177 0.83 19.08 -21.68
N GLU A 178 0.62 20.37 -21.98
CA GLU A 178 1.38 21.47 -21.38
C GLU A 178 0.80 21.80 -19.99
N ARG A 179 1.62 21.78 -18.95
CA ARG A 179 1.17 22.05 -17.59
C ARG A 179 0.74 23.50 -17.43
N LEU A 180 -0.40 23.70 -16.76
CA LEU A 180 -0.99 24.99 -16.44
C LEU A 180 -0.78 25.36 -14.96
N ASP A 181 -0.87 26.66 -14.66
CA ASP A 181 -1.09 27.19 -13.31
C ASP A 181 -2.58 27.48 -13.04
N ASP A 182 -2.90 27.95 -11.84
CA ASP A 182 -4.29 28.18 -11.38
C ASP A 182 -5.06 29.20 -12.24
N ASP A 183 -4.36 30.16 -12.86
CA ASP A 183 -4.94 31.15 -13.79
C ASP A 183 -5.14 30.55 -15.22
N GLY A 184 -4.77 29.28 -15.43
CA GLY A 184 -4.82 28.58 -16.72
C GLY A 184 -3.67 28.95 -17.65
N MET A 185 -2.56 29.46 -17.12
CA MET A 185 -1.42 29.90 -17.92
C MET A 185 -0.35 28.80 -18.05
N PRO A 186 0.18 28.57 -19.27
CA PRO A 186 1.28 27.64 -19.50
C PRO A 186 2.53 27.88 -18.63
N MET A 187 2.93 26.85 -17.89
CA MET A 187 4.16 26.83 -17.10
C MET A 187 5.42 26.54 -17.94
N GLY A 188 5.26 26.17 -19.21
CA GLY A 188 6.37 25.88 -20.14
C GLY A 188 7.05 24.52 -19.90
N VAL A 189 6.40 23.62 -19.18
CA VAL A 189 6.79 22.20 -18.99
C VAL A 189 5.60 21.30 -19.35
N ALA A 190 5.88 20.05 -19.71
CA ALA A 190 4.84 19.04 -19.91
C ALA A 190 4.29 18.53 -18.56
N PHE A 191 3.07 17.99 -18.55
CA PHE A 191 2.39 17.61 -17.32
C PHE A 191 3.03 16.38 -16.64
N ASN A 192 3.32 16.53 -15.34
CA ASN A 192 4.24 15.69 -14.57
C ASN A 192 3.54 14.61 -13.73
N GLU A 193 2.70 13.79 -14.38
CA GLU A 193 1.84 12.76 -13.78
C GLU A 193 2.52 11.91 -12.68
N GLN A 194 3.74 11.41 -12.91
CA GLN A 194 4.50 10.71 -11.86
C GLN A 194 5.95 11.19 -11.83
N ARG A 195 6.46 11.58 -10.66
CA ARG A 195 7.81 12.14 -10.48
C ARG A 195 8.68 11.40 -9.47
N THR A 196 8.35 10.14 -9.15
CA THR A 196 9.03 9.32 -8.13
C THR A 196 10.57 9.34 -8.22
N TYR A 197 11.13 9.25 -9.43
CA TYR A 197 12.58 9.35 -9.62
C TYR A 197 13.11 10.77 -9.39
N SER A 198 12.47 11.81 -9.94
CA SER A 198 12.85 13.20 -9.68
C SER A 198 12.71 13.60 -8.20
N GLU A 199 11.68 13.10 -7.50
CA GLU A 199 11.51 13.27 -6.05
C GLU A 199 12.68 12.65 -5.28
N TRP A 200 13.12 11.45 -5.65
CA TRP A 200 14.34 10.82 -5.11
C TRP A 200 15.60 11.62 -5.43
N LEU A 201 15.78 12.04 -6.69
CA LEU A 201 16.95 12.78 -7.16
C LEU A 201 17.11 14.14 -6.47
N GLY A 202 16.00 14.81 -6.16
CA GLY A 202 15.95 16.05 -5.40
C GLY A 202 16.13 15.89 -3.88
N SER A 203 16.09 14.66 -3.36
CA SER A 203 16.20 14.35 -1.93
C SER A 203 17.66 14.15 -1.45
N ALA A 204 17.83 14.08 -0.13
CA ALA A 204 19.06 13.68 0.53
C ALA A 204 19.51 12.25 0.18
N PHE A 205 18.58 11.34 -0.16
CA PHE A 205 18.89 9.94 -0.45
C PHE A 205 19.65 9.75 -1.78
N ALA A 206 19.56 10.72 -2.70
CA ALA A 206 20.37 10.77 -3.91
C ALA A 206 21.72 11.49 -3.73
N GLN A 207 21.91 12.24 -2.64
CA GLN A 207 23.14 13.00 -2.40
C GLN A 207 24.21 12.10 -1.75
N PRO A 208 25.49 12.18 -2.16
CA PRO A 208 26.57 11.43 -1.52
C PRO A 208 26.76 11.80 -0.04
N GLY A 209 26.33 10.93 0.87
CA GLY A 209 26.38 11.13 2.32
C GLY A 209 25.92 9.89 3.09
N ASP A 210 25.72 10.03 4.41
CA ASP A 210 25.29 8.93 5.28
C ASP A 210 23.81 8.52 5.05
N ASP A 211 22.97 9.43 4.50
CA ASP A 211 21.59 9.16 4.08
C ASP A 211 21.48 8.51 2.67
N PHE A 212 22.59 8.29 1.94
CA PHE A 212 22.53 7.83 0.54
C PHE A 212 22.00 6.40 0.41
N VAL A 213 20.87 6.23 -0.30
CA VAL A 213 20.28 4.92 -0.62
C VAL A 213 19.65 4.96 -2.01
N THR A 214 20.02 4.02 -2.88
CA THR A 214 19.40 3.87 -4.22
C THR A 214 18.01 3.23 -4.12
N CYS A 215 17.22 3.30 -5.20
CA CYS A 215 15.93 2.59 -5.30
C CYS A 215 16.08 1.08 -4.97
N GLN A 216 17.13 0.43 -5.50
CA GLN A 216 17.47 -0.95 -5.19
C GLN A 216 17.84 -1.17 -3.71
N GLY A 217 18.46 -0.18 -3.05
CA GLY A 217 18.84 -0.27 -1.63
C GLY A 217 17.64 -0.49 -0.69
N CYS A 218 16.46 0.03 -1.04
CA CYS A 218 15.21 -0.21 -0.31
C CYS A 218 14.35 -1.32 -0.91
N HIS A 219 14.08 -1.30 -2.22
CA HIS A 219 13.12 -2.20 -2.88
C HIS A 219 13.75 -3.52 -3.36
N MET A 220 15.08 -3.67 -3.27
CA MET A 220 15.80 -4.92 -3.53
C MET A 220 16.80 -5.24 -2.39
N PRO A 221 16.34 -5.49 -1.15
CA PRO A 221 17.19 -5.67 0.03
C PRO A 221 18.37 -6.61 -0.16
N ALA A 222 19.53 -6.19 0.34
CA ALA A 222 20.78 -6.93 0.21
C ALA A 222 20.76 -8.25 1.00
N VAL A 223 21.18 -9.33 0.34
CA VAL A 223 21.37 -10.68 0.92
C VAL A 223 22.80 -11.15 0.72
N GLN A 224 23.29 -12.01 1.62
CA GLN A 224 24.67 -12.50 1.60
C GLN A 224 24.76 -13.93 1.03
N ASP A 225 25.96 -14.33 0.60
CA ASP A 225 26.30 -15.70 0.20
C ASP A 225 25.36 -16.35 -0.85
N VAL A 226 25.03 -15.59 -1.91
CA VAL A 226 24.05 -15.98 -2.93
C VAL A 226 24.65 -16.92 -3.99
N PRO A 227 24.09 -18.14 -4.24
CA PRO A 227 24.73 -19.16 -5.09
C PRO A 227 24.74 -18.85 -6.59
N GLY A 228 23.92 -17.90 -7.05
CA GLY A 228 23.85 -17.47 -8.46
C GLY A 228 23.08 -18.41 -9.40
N CYS A 229 23.19 -19.73 -9.22
CA CYS A 229 22.35 -20.74 -9.87
C CYS A 229 22.15 -21.96 -8.96
N GLU A 230 21.02 -22.67 -9.08
CA GLU A 230 20.71 -23.88 -8.30
C GLU A 230 21.77 -25.00 -8.44
N ASP A 231 22.32 -25.22 -9.64
CA ASP A 231 23.42 -26.18 -9.88
C ASP A 231 24.70 -25.87 -9.07
N ASN A 232 24.86 -24.63 -8.57
CA ASN A 232 26.04 -24.15 -7.83
C ASN A 232 25.87 -24.10 -6.31
N LEU A 233 24.73 -24.55 -5.76
CA LEU A 233 24.48 -24.65 -4.31
C LEU A 233 25.64 -25.29 -3.54
N ASP A 234 25.99 -24.71 -2.38
CA ASP A 234 27.10 -25.10 -1.49
C ASP A 234 28.50 -25.17 -2.17
N GLN A 235 28.64 -24.80 -3.45
CA GLN A 235 29.90 -24.85 -4.21
C GLN A 235 30.49 -23.47 -4.42
N PHE A 236 29.67 -22.51 -4.86
CA PHE A 236 30.07 -21.12 -5.14
C PHE A 236 29.02 -20.16 -4.59
N SER A 237 29.45 -19.01 -4.08
CA SER A 237 28.57 -17.93 -3.63
C SER A 237 29.13 -16.57 -4.05
N HIS A 238 28.22 -15.61 -4.22
CA HIS A 238 28.54 -14.19 -4.31
C HIS A 238 28.42 -13.58 -2.92
N PRO A 239 29.38 -12.76 -2.45
CA PRO A 239 29.35 -12.18 -1.12
C PRO A 239 28.06 -11.39 -0.84
N GLN A 240 27.52 -10.74 -1.86
CA GLN A 240 26.28 -9.97 -1.81
C GLN A 240 25.49 -10.12 -3.11
N GLY A 241 24.18 -10.33 -2.97
CA GLY A 241 23.16 -10.16 -4.00
C GLY A 241 21.99 -9.35 -3.45
N ALA A 242 20.85 -9.37 -4.15
CA ALA A 242 19.68 -8.56 -3.82
C ALA A 242 18.39 -9.39 -3.96
N ARG A 243 17.49 -9.34 -2.96
CA ARG A 243 16.14 -9.90 -3.08
C ARG A 243 15.40 -9.13 -4.18
N HIS A 244 14.60 -9.81 -4.99
CA HIS A 244 13.80 -9.15 -6.03
C HIS A 244 12.38 -8.86 -5.50
N ASP A 245 12.30 -8.32 -4.27
CA ASP A 245 11.03 -8.11 -3.58
C ASP A 245 10.15 -7.10 -4.34
N LEU A 246 10.72 -5.97 -4.80
CA LEU A 246 10.11 -5.02 -5.75
C LEU A 246 8.68 -4.54 -5.37
N VAL A 247 8.35 -4.59 -4.08
CA VAL A 247 7.03 -4.26 -3.55
C VAL A 247 6.83 -2.77 -3.29
N GLY A 248 5.56 -2.36 -3.33
CA GLY A 248 5.04 -1.07 -2.88
C GLY A 248 3.82 -1.26 -1.98
N ALA A 249 2.86 -0.34 -2.01
CA ALA A 249 1.74 -0.31 -1.06
C ALA A 249 0.38 -0.88 -1.57
N ASN A 250 0.31 -1.37 -2.81
CA ASN A 250 -0.95 -1.88 -3.39
C ASN A 250 -1.21 -3.36 -3.05
N ARG A 251 -1.34 -3.66 -1.74
CA ARG A 251 -1.49 -5.02 -1.21
C ARG A 251 -2.78 -5.72 -1.67
N PHE A 252 -3.88 -4.97 -1.77
CA PHE A 252 -5.17 -5.51 -2.23
C PHE A 252 -5.10 -6.04 -3.66
N MET A 253 -4.35 -5.39 -4.56
CA MET A 253 -4.21 -5.91 -5.92
C MET A 253 -3.47 -7.24 -5.99
N LEU A 254 -2.52 -7.52 -5.08
CA LEU A 254 -1.94 -8.87 -4.99
C LEU A 254 -2.97 -9.91 -4.53
N GLN A 255 -3.95 -9.53 -3.71
CA GLN A 255 -5.05 -10.41 -3.30
C GLN A 255 -6.04 -10.65 -4.45
N VAL A 256 -6.33 -9.63 -5.27
CA VAL A 256 -7.13 -9.78 -6.52
C VAL A 256 -6.40 -10.70 -7.50
N LEU A 257 -5.10 -10.50 -7.72
CA LEU A 257 -4.29 -11.34 -8.60
C LEU A 257 -4.15 -12.77 -8.09
N GLN A 258 -4.05 -12.98 -6.76
CA GLN A 258 -4.09 -14.31 -6.14
C GLN A 258 -5.47 -14.97 -6.28
N ALA A 259 -6.57 -14.22 -6.20
CA ALA A 259 -7.91 -14.77 -6.42
C ALA A 259 -8.13 -15.23 -7.87
N GLU A 260 -7.69 -14.43 -8.86
CA GLU A 260 -7.91 -14.72 -10.28
C GLU A 260 -6.88 -15.71 -10.86
N TYR A 261 -5.60 -15.62 -10.49
CA TYR A 261 -4.50 -16.41 -11.10
C TYR A 261 -3.86 -17.45 -10.15
N GLY A 262 -4.22 -17.43 -8.86
CA GLY A 262 -3.73 -18.36 -7.83
C GLY A 262 -4.34 -19.75 -7.89
N ASP A 263 -4.03 -20.59 -6.89
CA ASP A 263 -4.46 -22.00 -6.77
C ASP A 263 -5.99 -22.17 -6.81
N MET A 264 -6.74 -21.12 -6.46
CA MET A 264 -8.20 -21.06 -6.46
C MET A 264 -8.82 -20.49 -7.75
N GLY A 265 -8.01 -19.80 -8.57
CA GLY A 265 -8.41 -19.15 -9.81
C GLY A 265 -8.04 -20.00 -11.04
N THR A 266 -7.20 -19.47 -11.94
CA THR A 266 -6.66 -20.24 -13.09
C THR A 266 -5.59 -21.26 -12.70
N ALA A 267 -4.94 -21.08 -11.54
CA ALA A 267 -3.75 -21.81 -11.09
C ALA A 267 -2.53 -21.68 -12.01
N ASP A 268 -2.38 -20.52 -12.67
CA ASP A 268 -1.17 -20.18 -13.45
C ASP A 268 0.02 -19.79 -12.55
N ILE A 269 -0.24 -19.17 -11.39
CA ILE A 269 0.79 -18.70 -10.45
C ILE A 269 0.48 -19.23 -9.04
N PRO A 270 1.27 -20.17 -8.49
CA PRO A 270 1.01 -20.74 -7.16
C PRO A 270 0.93 -19.69 -6.03
N ASP A 271 -0.04 -19.84 -5.12
CA ASP A 271 -0.38 -18.85 -4.07
C ASP A 271 0.84 -18.37 -3.26
N VAL A 272 1.80 -19.27 -3.01
CA VAL A 272 3.04 -19.02 -2.25
C VAL A 272 3.89 -17.85 -2.80
N PHE A 273 3.78 -17.53 -4.09
CA PHE A 273 4.47 -16.37 -4.65
C PHE A 273 3.80 -15.05 -4.20
N PHE A 274 2.47 -14.97 -4.26
CA PHE A 274 1.71 -13.81 -3.79
C PHE A 274 1.83 -13.65 -2.28
N ASP A 275 1.74 -14.74 -1.51
CA ASP A 275 1.96 -14.74 -0.06
C ASP A 275 3.35 -14.16 0.29
N LEU A 276 4.40 -14.61 -0.39
CA LEU A 276 5.77 -14.12 -0.18
C LEU A 276 5.90 -12.62 -0.49
N SER A 277 5.26 -12.12 -1.55
CA SER A 277 5.24 -10.69 -1.85
C SER A 277 4.39 -9.89 -0.85
N MET A 278 3.29 -10.44 -0.34
CA MET A 278 2.48 -9.79 0.70
C MET A 278 3.21 -9.70 2.05
N ASP A 279 3.94 -10.74 2.46
CA ASP A 279 4.85 -10.69 3.62
C ASP A 279 5.91 -9.59 3.45
N ARG A 280 6.39 -9.34 2.23
CA ARG A 280 7.35 -8.24 1.94
C ARG A 280 6.74 -6.85 2.00
N MET A 281 5.47 -6.70 1.62
CA MET A 281 4.74 -5.45 1.82
C MET A 281 4.62 -5.15 3.32
N ASP A 282 4.25 -6.15 4.09
CA ASP A 282 4.09 -6.01 5.54
C ASP A 282 5.44 -5.76 6.24
N GLU A 283 6.57 -6.27 5.73
CA GLU A 283 7.94 -5.87 6.13
C GLU A 283 8.26 -4.40 5.77
N LEU A 284 8.06 -3.99 4.51
CA LEU A 284 8.55 -2.71 3.98
C LEU A 284 7.72 -1.51 4.45
N LEU A 285 6.39 -1.65 4.54
CA LEU A 285 5.50 -0.52 4.83
C LEU A 285 5.69 0.02 6.26
N GLN A 286 6.12 -0.84 7.19
CA GLN A 286 6.49 -0.45 8.56
C GLN A 286 7.71 0.49 8.63
N THR A 287 8.51 0.62 7.55
CA THR A 287 9.66 1.53 7.49
C THR A 287 9.40 2.80 6.67
N ALA A 288 8.20 2.98 6.10
CA ALA A 288 7.91 4.12 5.22
C ALA A 288 7.66 5.44 5.98
N ALA A 289 7.14 5.36 7.20
CA ALA A 289 6.72 6.52 7.99
C ALA A 289 7.02 6.32 9.48
N THR A 290 7.16 7.43 10.21
CA THR A 290 7.06 7.44 11.68
C THR A 290 5.98 8.41 12.13
N LEU A 291 5.13 7.97 13.05
CA LEU A 291 4.07 8.76 13.67
C LEU A 291 4.46 9.01 15.13
N GLU A 292 4.42 10.28 15.54
CA GLU A 292 4.66 10.73 16.92
C GLU A 292 3.46 11.52 17.42
N LEU A 293 3.10 11.37 18.71
CA LEU A 293 1.96 12.06 19.31
C LEU A 293 2.38 12.89 20.54
N GLU A 294 1.85 14.10 20.64
CA GLU A 294 1.82 14.91 21.87
C GLU A 294 0.36 15.17 22.25
N ALA A 295 0.05 15.22 23.55
CA ALA A 295 -1.30 15.47 24.05
C ALA A 295 -1.26 16.25 25.38
N PRO A 296 -2.39 16.86 25.81
CA PRO A 296 -2.52 17.44 27.15
C PRO A 296 -2.22 16.43 28.26
N ALA A 297 -1.79 16.93 29.42
CA ALA A 297 -1.51 16.09 30.59
C ALA A 297 -2.77 15.59 31.32
N GLU A 298 -3.93 16.22 31.05
CA GLU A 298 -5.25 15.94 31.61
C GLU A 298 -6.32 16.51 30.68
N VAL A 299 -7.56 16.01 30.74
CA VAL A 299 -8.71 16.49 29.94
C VAL A 299 -9.98 16.64 30.79
N ASP A 300 -10.74 17.71 30.56
CA ASP A 300 -12.08 17.89 31.13
C ASP A 300 -13.11 17.74 30.01
N LEU A 301 -13.83 16.62 29.98
CA LEU A 301 -14.82 16.34 28.94
C LEU A 301 -16.03 17.29 29.00
N SER A 302 -16.24 18.01 30.11
CA SER A 302 -17.25 19.10 30.17
C SER A 302 -16.83 20.36 29.42
N VAL A 303 -15.54 20.48 29.06
CA VAL A 303 -14.95 21.58 28.27
C VAL A 303 -14.57 21.11 26.87
N GLY A 304 -13.99 19.92 26.75
CA GLY A 304 -13.42 19.36 25.52
C GLY A 304 -11.89 19.20 25.61
N LEU A 305 -11.27 18.86 24.48
CA LEU A 305 -9.81 18.72 24.34
C LEU A 305 -9.30 19.71 23.29
N GLU A 306 -8.19 20.39 23.60
CA GLU A 306 -7.38 21.14 22.63
C GLU A 306 -5.93 20.67 22.73
N GLY A 307 -5.22 20.59 21.60
CA GLY A 307 -3.76 20.37 21.61
C GLY A 307 -3.32 18.90 21.64
N LEU A 308 -4.14 17.97 21.14
CA LEU A 308 -3.62 16.72 20.60
C LEU A 308 -2.88 17.07 19.30
N VAL A 309 -1.61 16.68 19.18
CA VAL A 309 -0.77 16.91 17.99
C VAL A 309 -0.25 15.58 17.49
N ALA A 310 -0.37 15.35 16.19
CA ALA A 310 0.23 14.22 15.49
C ALA A 310 1.27 14.73 14.48
N THR A 311 2.49 14.22 14.58
CA THR A 311 3.57 14.48 13.63
C THR A 311 3.80 13.22 12.79
N VAL A 312 3.69 13.35 11.47
CA VAL A 312 3.99 12.27 10.51
C VAL A 312 5.27 12.62 9.79
N THR A 313 6.32 11.82 9.93
CA THR A 313 7.60 12.01 9.22
C THR A 313 7.76 10.95 8.13
N ASN A 314 8.05 11.40 6.91
CA ASN A 314 8.39 10.55 5.78
C ASN A 314 9.82 10.01 5.92
N GLN A 315 9.99 8.69 5.86
CA GLN A 315 11.29 8.01 5.92
C GLN A 315 11.72 7.45 4.54
N THR A 316 10.92 7.67 3.50
CA THR A 316 11.22 7.28 2.11
C THR A 316 12.03 8.35 1.37
N GLY A 317 12.66 7.95 0.26
CA GLY A 317 13.43 8.86 -0.58
C GLY A 317 12.61 9.73 -1.54
N HIS A 318 11.31 9.45 -1.70
CA HIS A 318 10.38 10.15 -2.60
C HIS A 318 9.22 10.75 -1.79
N LYS A 319 8.18 11.32 -2.42
CA LYS A 319 6.98 11.74 -1.68
C LYS A 319 6.31 10.54 -0.99
N LEU A 320 5.58 10.80 0.10
CA LEU A 320 4.78 9.79 0.80
C LEU A 320 3.29 10.17 0.75
N PRO A 321 2.45 9.41 0.02
CA PRO A 321 2.81 8.39 -1.00
C PRO A 321 3.45 9.00 -2.26
N THR A 322 3.95 8.17 -3.17
CA THR A 322 4.50 8.56 -4.49
C THR A 322 3.82 7.79 -5.65
N GLY A 323 4.26 8.07 -6.88
CA GLY A 323 3.74 7.51 -8.13
C GLY A 323 2.42 8.16 -8.57
N TYR A 324 1.67 7.43 -9.41
CA TYR A 324 0.33 7.77 -9.88
C TYR A 324 -0.54 8.29 -8.73
N SER A 325 -1.14 9.46 -8.90
CA SER A 325 -1.85 10.20 -7.85
C SER A 325 -3.31 9.74 -7.71
N GLU A 326 -3.96 9.47 -8.84
CA GLU A 326 -5.40 9.23 -8.91
C GLU A 326 -5.77 7.91 -8.21
N GLY A 327 -6.90 7.92 -7.50
CA GLY A 327 -7.34 6.78 -6.70
C GLY A 327 -6.41 6.44 -5.52
N ARG A 328 -5.52 7.33 -5.07
CA ARG A 328 -4.62 7.11 -3.91
C ARG A 328 -4.74 8.20 -2.85
N ILE A 329 -4.87 7.77 -1.60
CA ILE A 329 -4.98 8.66 -0.44
C ILE A 329 -4.28 8.05 0.77
N MET A 330 -3.49 8.84 1.47
CA MET A 330 -3.02 8.56 2.83
C MET A 330 -3.68 9.57 3.78
N TRP A 331 -4.03 9.18 5.00
CA TRP A 331 -4.65 10.10 5.97
C TRP A 331 -4.43 9.68 7.41
N LEU A 332 -4.72 10.58 8.34
CA LEU A 332 -4.79 10.27 9.77
C LEU A 332 -6.24 9.94 10.18
N GLU A 333 -6.48 8.73 10.66
CA GLU A 333 -7.65 8.42 11.50
C GLU A 333 -7.30 8.73 12.95
N VAL A 334 -8.14 9.51 13.62
CA VAL A 334 -8.05 9.77 15.06
C VAL A 334 -9.31 9.26 15.75
N VAL A 335 -9.16 8.53 16.85
CA VAL A 335 -10.26 8.08 17.71
C VAL A 335 -9.90 8.36 19.17
N ALA A 336 -10.84 8.94 19.91
CA ALA A 336 -10.77 9.16 21.34
C ALA A 336 -11.89 8.36 22.02
N SER A 337 -11.58 7.56 23.04
CA SER A 337 -12.54 6.67 23.72
C SER A 337 -12.36 6.65 25.23
N TYR A 338 -13.47 6.44 25.96
CA TYR A 338 -13.52 6.19 27.41
C TYR A 338 -14.25 4.87 27.62
N GLY A 339 -13.51 3.85 28.06
CA GLY A 339 -13.96 2.46 27.97
C GLY A 339 -14.41 2.08 26.55
N ASP A 340 -15.53 1.37 26.43
CA ASP A 340 -16.14 1.02 25.14
C ASP A 340 -16.84 2.21 24.42
N THR A 341 -16.82 3.43 24.99
CA THR A 341 -17.54 4.60 24.45
C THR A 341 -16.63 5.48 23.60
N GLU A 342 -16.99 5.70 22.35
CA GLU A 342 -16.32 6.65 21.46
C GLU A 342 -16.68 8.10 21.83
N VAL A 343 -15.70 8.85 22.35
CA VAL A 343 -15.81 10.23 22.83
C VAL A 343 -15.61 11.23 21.70
N TRP A 344 -14.80 10.92 20.70
CA TRP A 344 -14.65 11.72 19.46
C TRP A 344 -13.87 10.97 18.38
N SER A 345 -13.99 11.39 17.12
CA SER A 345 -13.17 10.89 16.01
C SER A 345 -13.01 11.91 14.87
N SER A 346 -11.96 11.72 14.06
CA SER A 346 -11.74 12.37 12.75
C SER A 346 -11.19 11.35 11.76
N GLY A 347 -11.56 11.48 10.47
CA GLY A 347 -11.03 10.66 9.39
C GLY A 347 -11.24 9.14 9.56
N ARG A 348 -12.36 8.70 10.15
CA ARG A 348 -12.70 7.27 10.26
C ARG A 348 -12.75 6.61 8.89
N PHE A 349 -12.22 5.39 8.74
CA PHE A 349 -12.50 4.63 7.52
C PHE A 349 -13.96 4.15 7.50
N VAL A 350 -14.66 4.48 6.41
CA VAL A 350 -16.00 4.00 6.08
C VAL A 350 -15.91 3.07 4.88
N GLU A 351 -16.34 1.82 5.07
CA GLU A 351 -16.35 0.77 4.06
C GLU A 351 -17.12 1.22 2.79
N GLY A 352 -16.57 0.93 1.62
CA GLY A 352 -17.12 1.40 0.34
C GLY A 352 -17.08 2.92 0.10
N THR A 353 -16.51 3.72 1.01
CA THR A 353 -16.48 5.20 0.91
C THR A 353 -15.10 5.83 1.12
N GLY A 354 -14.19 5.23 1.90
CA GLY A 354 -12.89 5.83 2.25
C GLY A 354 -12.96 6.63 3.56
N PRO A 355 -12.12 7.66 3.78
CA PRO A 355 -12.18 8.47 5.00
C PRO A 355 -13.48 9.28 5.11
N GLU A 356 -14.03 9.34 6.32
CA GLU A 356 -15.10 10.27 6.68
C GLU A 356 -14.63 11.72 6.54
N ALA A 357 -15.40 12.53 5.80
CA ALA A 357 -15.08 13.92 5.52
C ALA A 357 -15.51 14.84 6.67
N ASP A 358 -14.55 15.26 7.49
CA ASP A 358 -14.75 16.18 8.61
C ASP A 358 -13.77 17.38 8.57
N PRO A 359 -14.04 18.49 9.31
CA PRO A 359 -13.22 19.71 9.24
C PRO A 359 -11.77 19.58 9.73
N GLN A 360 -11.38 18.46 10.34
CA GLN A 360 -10.04 18.17 10.83
C GLN A 360 -9.37 16.99 10.10
N LEU A 361 -10.04 16.36 9.12
CA LEU A 361 -9.47 15.28 8.31
C LEU A 361 -8.11 15.70 7.71
N ARG A 362 -7.03 15.04 8.13
CA ARG A 362 -5.69 15.26 7.58
C ARG A 362 -5.37 14.22 6.51
N ALA A 363 -5.64 14.59 5.26
CA ALA A 363 -5.30 13.79 4.07
C ALA A 363 -3.99 14.25 3.39
N TYR A 364 -3.38 13.31 2.67
CA TYR A 364 -2.16 13.40 1.90
C TYR A 364 -2.40 12.71 0.54
N GLN A 365 -2.62 13.51 -0.50
CA GLN A 365 -3.00 13.06 -1.83
C GLN A 365 -2.50 14.05 -2.89
N GLY A 366 -2.43 13.59 -4.14
CA GLY A 366 -2.31 14.47 -5.30
C GLY A 366 -3.65 14.47 -6.05
N VAL A 367 -4.13 15.65 -6.43
CA VAL A 367 -5.33 15.82 -7.24
C VAL A 367 -4.95 16.61 -8.50
N ALA A 368 -5.14 15.99 -9.65
CA ALA A 368 -4.92 16.56 -10.96
C ALA A 368 -6.25 16.70 -11.72
N GLU A 369 -6.34 17.67 -12.62
CA GLU A 369 -7.51 17.87 -13.48
C GLU A 369 -7.14 18.38 -14.88
N GLU A 370 -8.11 18.28 -15.81
CA GLU A 370 -8.17 19.16 -16.98
C GLU A 370 -8.76 20.52 -16.56
N HIS A 371 -7.92 21.56 -16.49
CA HIS A 371 -8.30 22.90 -16.01
C HIS A 371 -9.49 23.52 -16.74
N ALA A 372 -9.65 23.17 -18.02
CA ALA A 372 -10.73 23.66 -18.87
C ALA A 372 -12.12 23.11 -18.51
N THR A 373 -12.20 22.01 -17.76
CA THR A 373 -13.46 21.30 -17.45
C THR A 373 -13.63 20.93 -15.98
N GLY A 374 -12.57 20.85 -15.19
CA GLY A 374 -12.58 20.29 -13.83
C GLY A 374 -12.73 18.76 -13.81
N THR A 375 -12.34 18.09 -14.90
CA THR A 375 -12.38 16.62 -15.01
C THR A 375 -11.16 16.04 -14.31
N THR A 376 -11.37 15.13 -13.36
CA THR A 376 -10.33 14.46 -12.55
C THR A 376 -10.41 12.95 -12.75
N MET A 377 -9.37 12.19 -12.40
CA MET A 377 -9.32 10.72 -12.56
C MET A 377 -9.28 10.24 -14.02
N HIS A 378 -8.80 11.11 -14.91
CA HIS A 378 -8.63 10.89 -16.35
C HIS A 378 -7.19 11.28 -16.74
N LEU A 379 -6.24 10.35 -16.52
CA LEU A 379 -4.79 10.55 -16.68
C LEU A 379 -4.36 11.36 -17.92
N LEU A 380 -4.88 11.06 -19.12
CA LEU A 380 -4.50 11.77 -20.36
C LEU A 380 -5.22 13.12 -20.56
N LEU A 381 -6.22 13.44 -19.72
CA LEU A 381 -6.84 14.76 -19.68
C LEU A 381 -6.11 15.74 -18.75
N ASN A 382 -5.34 15.25 -17.77
CA ASN A 382 -4.69 16.07 -16.75
C ASN A 382 -3.68 17.09 -17.32
N ASP A 383 -3.88 18.37 -17.00
CA ASP A 383 -2.95 19.47 -17.30
C ASP A 383 -2.72 20.46 -16.13
N HIS A 384 -3.52 20.40 -15.05
CA HIS A 384 -3.35 21.21 -13.84
C HIS A 384 -3.28 20.32 -12.58
N TRP A 385 -2.58 20.80 -11.55
CA TRP A 385 -2.56 20.18 -10.21
C TRP A 385 -3.39 21.05 -9.26
N VAL A 386 -4.54 20.53 -8.82
CA VAL A 386 -5.44 21.21 -7.87
C VAL A 386 -4.82 21.24 -6.48
N GLU A 387 -4.24 20.12 -6.04
CA GLU A 387 -3.39 20.05 -4.85
C GLU A 387 -2.38 18.91 -4.96
N ASP A 388 -1.26 19.04 -4.24
CA ASP A 388 -0.37 17.93 -3.92
C ASP A 388 0.11 18.11 -2.49
N THR A 389 -0.53 17.35 -1.61
CA THR A 389 -0.35 17.41 -0.16
C THR A 389 0.49 16.24 0.36
N ARG A 390 1.00 15.37 -0.52
CA ARG A 390 1.85 14.22 -0.20
C ARG A 390 3.16 14.69 0.47
N ILE A 391 3.61 13.99 1.51
CA ILE A 391 4.72 14.47 2.37
C ILE A 391 6.04 14.39 1.59
N PRO A 392 6.81 15.49 1.43
CA PRO A 392 8.12 15.49 0.77
C PRO A 392 9.14 14.50 1.39
N PRO A 393 10.15 14.04 0.64
CA PRO A 393 11.29 13.31 1.22
C PRO A 393 12.28 14.24 1.92
N ARG A 394 13.15 13.66 2.75
CA ARG A 394 14.20 14.40 3.47
C ARG A 394 15.06 15.21 2.50
N GLY A 395 15.11 16.53 2.73
CA GLY A 395 15.98 17.44 1.99
C GLY A 395 15.53 17.75 0.56
N LEU A 396 14.27 17.51 0.19
CA LEU A 396 13.75 17.89 -1.13
C LEU A 396 13.96 19.39 -1.39
N VAL A 397 14.72 19.71 -2.44
CA VAL A 397 14.91 21.08 -2.92
C VAL A 397 13.76 21.51 -3.86
N PRO A 398 13.47 22.81 -3.99
CA PRO A 398 12.40 23.26 -4.88
C PRO A 398 12.66 22.98 -6.38
N ASP A 399 11.71 22.35 -7.04
CA ASP A 399 11.59 22.22 -8.49
C ASP A 399 10.11 22.12 -8.84
N VAL A 400 9.67 22.88 -9.84
CA VAL A 400 8.24 23.00 -10.24
C VAL A 400 7.55 21.64 -10.43
N GLN A 401 8.27 20.60 -10.86
CA GLN A 401 7.71 19.26 -11.08
C GLN A 401 7.61 18.41 -9.82
N THR A 402 8.34 18.74 -8.75
CA THR A 402 8.37 17.97 -7.48
C THR A 402 7.89 18.76 -6.26
N ASP A 403 7.68 20.06 -6.39
CA ASP A 403 7.08 20.89 -5.34
C ASP A 403 5.70 20.34 -4.90
N PRO A 404 5.30 20.54 -3.64
CA PRO A 404 3.90 20.42 -3.22
C PRO A 404 3.03 21.51 -3.86
N VAL A 405 1.72 21.28 -3.92
CA VAL A 405 0.74 22.25 -4.46
C VAL A 405 -0.35 22.50 -3.43
N GLY A 406 -0.68 23.77 -3.19
CA GLY A 406 -1.50 24.24 -2.06
C GLY A 406 -0.67 24.92 -0.98
N ASP A 407 -1.25 25.15 0.20
CA ASP A 407 -0.66 25.94 1.30
C ASP A 407 -0.12 25.10 2.48
N ARG A 408 -0.15 23.76 2.37
CA ARG A 408 0.16 22.83 3.46
C ARG A 408 1.58 22.95 4.01
N TYR A 409 2.55 23.21 3.14
CA TYR A 409 3.96 23.23 3.47
C TYR A 409 4.59 24.60 3.21
N GLN A 410 5.58 24.95 4.03
CA GLN A 410 6.40 26.16 3.84
C GLN A 410 7.87 25.72 3.85
N LEU A 411 8.70 26.38 3.03
CA LEU A 411 10.13 26.07 2.98
C LEU A 411 10.80 26.35 4.34
N GLN A 412 11.69 25.44 4.73
CA GLN A 412 12.48 25.53 5.95
C GLN A 412 13.60 26.58 5.81
N ASP A 413 14.21 27.00 6.92
CA ASP A 413 15.32 27.97 6.95
C ASP A 413 16.55 27.55 6.12
N ASP A 414 16.70 26.26 5.79
CA ASP A 414 17.75 25.72 4.92
C ASP A 414 17.41 25.75 3.41
N GLY A 415 16.17 26.11 3.05
CA GLY A 415 15.66 26.16 1.69
C GLY A 415 15.06 24.86 1.16
N THR A 416 14.88 23.83 2.01
CA THR A 416 14.24 22.56 1.64
C THR A 416 12.76 22.52 2.05
N TRP A 417 11.99 21.65 1.40
CA TRP A 417 10.64 21.30 1.85
C TRP A 417 10.69 20.42 3.12
N PRO A 418 9.75 20.58 4.06
CA PRO A 418 9.69 19.76 5.26
C PRO A 418 9.32 18.31 4.89
N HIS A 419 10.06 17.36 5.43
CA HIS A 419 9.82 15.92 5.22
C HIS A 419 8.90 15.30 6.27
N PHE A 420 8.07 16.16 6.86
CA PHE A 420 7.11 15.82 7.89
C PHE A 420 5.91 16.76 7.79
N ASP A 421 4.79 16.30 8.32
CA ASP A 421 3.59 17.10 8.52
C ASP A 421 3.17 17.10 9.99
N VAL A 422 2.51 18.17 10.43
CA VAL A 422 2.01 18.33 11.80
C VAL A 422 0.53 18.67 11.76
N ALA A 423 -0.29 17.82 12.37
CA ALA A 423 -1.73 17.98 12.47
C ALA A 423 -2.14 18.19 13.93
N SER A 424 -2.88 19.27 14.20
CA SER A 424 -3.43 19.56 15.53
C SER A 424 -4.93 19.27 15.55
N TYR A 425 -5.37 18.58 16.60
CA TYR A 425 -6.75 18.16 16.80
C TYR A 425 -7.33 18.74 18.08
N ALA A 426 -8.63 19.02 18.02
CA ALA A 426 -9.44 19.45 19.15
C ALA A 426 -10.87 18.90 19.02
N PHE A 427 -11.56 18.74 20.15
CA PHE A 427 -13.00 18.48 20.17
C PHE A 427 -13.69 19.30 21.27
N ALA A 428 -14.88 19.80 20.97
CA ALA A 428 -15.69 20.56 21.93
C ALA A 428 -16.27 19.63 23.00
N ALA A 429 -16.65 20.23 24.14
CA ALA A 429 -17.32 19.58 25.27
C ALA A 429 -18.26 18.42 24.88
N ARG A 430 -18.08 17.29 25.57
CA ARG A 430 -18.90 16.08 25.52
C ARG A 430 -19.64 15.88 26.85
N PRO A 431 -20.59 16.78 27.21
CA PRO A 431 -21.37 16.68 28.45
C PRO A 431 -22.37 15.51 28.45
N ASP A 432 -22.45 14.78 27.33
CA ASP A 432 -23.18 13.52 27.18
C ASP A 432 -22.36 12.29 27.63
N VAL A 433 -21.03 12.42 27.72
CA VAL A 433 -20.15 11.41 28.32
C VAL A 433 -20.17 11.61 29.84
N LEU A 434 -20.74 10.64 30.52
CA LEU A 434 -20.80 10.57 31.98
C LEU A 434 -19.79 9.53 32.46
N ASP A 435 -19.18 9.84 33.61
CA ASP A 435 -18.45 8.91 34.45
C ASP A 435 -19.27 7.63 34.69
N ALA A 436 -18.72 6.48 34.30
CA ALA A 436 -19.35 5.17 34.41
C ALA A 436 -19.07 4.50 35.77
N THR A 437 -18.07 4.99 36.50
CA THR A 437 -17.38 4.32 37.59
C THR A 437 -16.98 5.29 38.73
N PRO A 438 -17.91 6.14 39.28
CA PRO A 438 -17.55 7.36 40.05
C PRO A 438 -16.97 7.15 41.46
N GLU A 439 -16.50 5.94 41.76
CA GLU A 439 -15.86 5.52 43.01
C GLU A 439 -14.46 4.90 42.74
N ASP A 440 -13.99 4.85 41.47
CA ASP A 440 -12.68 4.31 41.04
C ASP A 440 -11.98 5.25 40.04
N ASP A 441 -11.17 6.19 40.56
CA ASP A 441 -10.43 7.18 39.77
C ASP A 441 -9.27 6.60 38.94
N THR A 442 -9.23 5.28 38.73
CA THR A 442 -8.18 4.58 38.00
C THR A 442 -8.56 4.11 36.60
N ASP A 443 -9.85 4.16 36.22
CA ASP A 443 -10.31 3.99 34.83
C ASP A 443 -10.80 5.29 34.15
N ASP A 444 -10.69 6.44 34.84
CA ASP A 444 -10.86 7.81 34.33
C ASP A 444 -9.76 8.20 33.32
N VAL A 445 -9.78 7.55 32.17
CA VAL A 445 -8.76 7.67 31.11
C VAL A 445 -9.44 7.84 29.75
N LEU A 446 -9.03 8.87 29.02
CA LEU A 446 -9.31 9.03 27.61
C LEU A 446 -8.20 8.36 26.80
N ASP A 447 -8.49 7.21 26.21
CA ASP A 447 -7.62 6.54 25.26
C ASP A 447 -7.68 7.27 23.91
N LEU A 448 -6.56 7.88 23.51
CA LEU A 448 -6.36 8.52 22.22
C LEU A 448 -5.57 7.57 21.31
N ARG A 449 -6.16 7.13 20.20
CA ARG A 449 -5.52 6.27 19.18
C ARG A 449 -5.47 7.00 17.84
N VAL A 450 -4.30 6.99 17.21
CA VAL A 450 -4.08 7.62 15.90
C VAL A 450 -3.45 6.61 14.95
N ARG A 451 -4.03 6.46 13.76
CA ARG A 451 -3.51 5.63 12.66
C ARG A 451 -3.17 6.48 11.45
N LEU A 452 -1.98 6.29 10.89
CA LEU A 452 -1.67 6.68 9.52
C LEU A 452 -2.16 5.57 8.59
N LEU A 453 -3.26 5.82 7.90
CA LEU A 453 -3.91 4.90 6.97
C LEU A 453 -3.55 5.24 5.51
N TYR A 454 -3.45 4.23 4.67
CA TYR A 454 -3.24 4.36 3.23
C TYR A 454 -4.22 3.50 2.43
N LEU A 455 -4.78 4.06 1.36
CA LEU A 455 -5.67 3.38 0.44
C LEU A 455 -5.27 3.71 -1.01
N VAL A 456 -5.30 2.69 -1.86
CA VAL A 456 -5.13 2.76 -3.31
C VAL A 456 -6.25 1.99 -3.97
N ASN A 457 -6.68 2.46 -5.13
CA ASN A 457 -7.92 2.06 -5.79
C ASN A 457 -9.12 2.39 -4.89
N THR A 458 -9.26 3.69 -4.55
CA THR A 458 -10.39 4.18 -3.74
C THR A 458 -11.74 3.81 -4.37
N PRO A 459 -12.80 3.63 -3.58
CA PRO A 459 -14.13 3.30 -4.09
C PRO A 459 -14.64 4.26 -5.18
N GLN A 460 -14.31 5.56 -5.05
CA GLN A 460 -14.64 6.58 -6.05
C GLN A 460 -13.95 6.31 -7.40
N TYR A 461 -12.65 5.99 -7.38
CA TYR A 461 -11.88 5.72 -8.59
C TYR A 461 -12.33 4.42 -9.28
N VAL A 462 -12.58 3.36 -8.49
CA VAL A 462 -13.11 2.09 -8.99
C VAL A 462 -14.51 2.26 -9.60
N GLN A 463 -15.37 3.08 -8.99
CA GLN A 463 -16.70 3.37 -9.53
C GLN A 463 -16.62 4.23 -10.81
N LEU A 464 -15.76 5.26 -10.85
CA LEU A 464 -15.54 6.11 -12.02
C LEU A 464 -15.02 5.30 -13.22
N LEU A 465 -14.06 4.40 -12.99
CA LEU A 465 -13.56 3.48 -14.02
C LEU A 465 -14.69 2.62 -14.62
N ALA A 466 -15.76 2.32 -13.88
CA ALA A 466 -16.92 1.55 -14.36
C ALA A 466 -18.02 2.41 -15.01
N ASP A 467 -18.26 3.62 -14.50
CA ASP A 467 -19.31 4.53 -14.98
C ASP A 467 -18.91 5.26 -16.28
N ASP A 468 -17.65 5.70 -16.39
CA ASP A 468 -17.16 6.50 -17.53
C ASP A 468 -16.46 5.65 -18.62
N ASN A 469 -16.17 4.37 -18.35
CA ASN A 469 -15.79 3.42 -19.42
C ASN A 469 -17.02 3.08 -20.29
N THR A 470 -16.94 3.46 -21.57
CA THR A 470 -17.96 3.24 -22.58
C THR A 470 -17.44 2.46 -23.80
N SER A 471 -16.17 2.06 -23.77
CA SER A 471 -15.48 1.33 -24.85
C SER A 471 -15.57 -0.19 -24.69
N ASN A 472 -15.49 -0.69 -23.44
CA ASN A 472 -15.48 -2.12 -23.12
C ASN A 472 -15.97 -2.40 -21.68
N ASP A 473 -15.95 -3.67 -21.27
CA ASP A 473 -16.43 -4.09 -19.94
C ASP A 473 -15.35 -4.03 -18.83
N ALA A 474 -14.13 -3.53 -19.10
CA ALA A 474 -13.00 -3.63 -18.16
C ALA A 474 -13.25 -2.89 -16.83
N GLY A 475 -13.86 -1.71 -16.88
CA GLY A 475 -14.26 -0.97 -15.68
C GLY A 475 -15.29 -1.72 -14.83
N ASN A 476 -16.34 -2.23 -15.48
CA ASN A 476 -17.37 -3.05 -14.85
C ASN A 476 -16.80 -4.35 -14.25
N HIS A 477 -15.77 -4.94 -14.87
CA HIS A 477 -15.06 -6.09 -14.33
C HIS A 477 -14.26 -5.75 -13.06
N VAL A 478 -13.53 -4.62 -13.04
CA VAL A 478 -12.83 -4.14 -11.83
C VAL A 478 -13.82 -3.90 -10.69
N ALA A 479 -14.93 -3.18 -10.94
CA ALA A 479 -15.95 -2.93 -9.92
C ALA A 479 -16.56 -4.25 -9.38
N MET A 480 -16.79 -5.24 -10.25
CA MET A 480 -17.26 -6.58 -9.85
C MET A 480 -16.26 -7.31 -8.94
N LEU A 481 -14.96 -7.29 -9.28
CA LEU A 481 -13.91 -7.91 -8.46
C LEU A 481 -13.82 -7.26 -7.07
N PHE A 482 -13.87 -5.93 -7.02
CA PHE A 482 -13.83 -5.18 -5.76
C PHE A 482 -15.08 -5.46 -4.90
N ASP A 483 -16.30 -5.39 -5.46
CA ASP A 483 -17.54 -5.74 -4.73
C ASP A 483 -17.51 -7.17 -4.19
N THR A 484 -17.08 -8.14 -5.01
CA THR A 484 -16.96 -9.55 -4.64
C THR A 484 -16.00 -9.79 -3.46
N MET A 485 -14.99 -8.92 -3.31
CA MET A 485 -13.95 -9.02 -2.27
C MET A 485 -14.17 -8.07 -1.07
N GLY A 486 -15.24 -7.25 -1.06
CA GLY A 486 -15.52 -6.27 0.00
C GLY A 486 -14.76 -4.94 -0.15
N GLY A 487 -14.17 -4.69 -1.31
CA GLY A 487 -13.35 -3.51 -1.60
C GLY A 487 -11.95 -3.55 -0.97
N ALA A 488 -11.11 -2.58 -1.33
CA ALA A 488 -9.77 -2.47 -0.79
C ALA A 488 -9.79 -1.98 0.68
N PRO A 489 -9.28 -2.74 1.66
CA PRO A 489 -9.11 -2.25 3.02
C PRO A 489 -7.89 -1.31 3.11
N PRO A 490 -7.92 -0.28 3.97
CA PRO A 490 -6.77 0.58 4.17
C PRO A 490 -5.64 -0.14 4.92
N LEU A 491 -4.40 0.10 4.50
CA LEU A 491 -3.20 -0.36 5.19
C LEU A 491 -2.83 0.60 6.32
N VAL A 492 -2.44 0.06 7.46
CA VAL A 492 -1.88 0.85 8.58
C VAL A 492 -0.38 0.99 8.36
N LEU A 493 0.09 2.19 8.02
CA LEU A 493 1.51 2.47 7.86
C LEU A 493 2.19 2.77 9.21
N ALA A 494 1.47 3.40 10.13
CA ALA A 494 1.89 3.61 11.50
C ALA A 494 0.66 3.74 12.42
N GLU A 495 0.79 3.31 13.68
CA GLU A 495 -0.21 3.53 14.73
C GLU A 495 0.50 3.98 16.02
N GLN A 496 -0.14 4.87 16.77
CA GLN A 496 0.27 5.30 18.11
C GLN A 496 -0.95 5.40 19.02
N SER A 497 -0.72 5.37 20.33
CA SER A 497 -1.78 5.61 21.32
C SER A 497 -1.24 6.28 22.58
N LEU A 498 -2.06 7.13 23.20
CA LEU A 498 -1.78 7.83 24.46
C LEU A 498 -3.00 7.72 25.39
N ALA A 499 -2.74 7.52 26.68
CA ALA A 499 -3.74 7.58 27.73
C ALA A 499 -3.69 8.97 28.39
N VAL A 500 -4.79 9.72 28.35
CA VAL A 500 -4.90 11.06 28.97
C VAL A 500 -5.88 10.99 30.15
N PRO A 501 -5.45 11.29 31.40
CA PRO A 501 -6.33 11.30 32.56
C PRO A 501 -7.52 12.26 32.39
N ILE A 502 -8.72 11.79 32.70
CA ILE A 502 -9.92 12.61 32.74
C ILE A 502 -10.02 13.27 34.13
N VAL A 503 -10.23 14.59 34.17
CA VAL A 503 -10.38 15.37 35.41
C VAL A 503 -11.75 16.06 35.52
N GLY A 504 -12.64 15.80 34.57
CA GLY A 504 -14.02 16.28 34.55
C GLY A 504 -14.87 15.57 33.50
N PHE A 505 -16.13 15.32 33.83
CA PHE A 505 -17.16 14.69 32.98
C PHE A 505 -18.40 15.59 32.85
N GLY A 506 -19.34 15.21 31.99
CA GLY A 506 -20.64 15.86 31.93
C GLY A 506 -21.42 15.76 33.24
N GLU A 507 -22.17 16.82 33.60
CA GLU A 507 -23.19 16.70 34.66
C GLU A 507 -24.40 15.90 34.15
N PRO A 508 -24.85 14.84 34.85
CA PRO A 508 -26.10 14.18 34.50
C PRO A 508 -27.27 15.17 34.59
N PRO A 509 -28.22 15.15 33.63
CA PRO A 509 -29.25 16.19 33.51
C PRO A 509 -30.06 16.31 34.80
N SER A 510 -29.94 17.46 35.47
CA SER A 510 -30.45 17.67 36.82
C SER A 510 -31.95 17.32 36.95
N GLY A 511 -32.20 16.14 37.53
CA GLY A 511 -33.54 15.63 37.75
C GLY A 511 -34.33 16.61 38.60
N THR A 512 -35.44 17.14 38.08
CA THR A 512 -36.32 18.05 38.82
C THR A 512 -37.07 17.29 39.91
N SER A 513 -36.37 17.09 41.04
CA SER A 513 -36.90 16.58 42.29
C SER A 513 -37.93 17.58 42.85
N GLY A 514 -39.15 17.51 42.31
CA GLY A 514 -40.28 18.29 42.77
C GLY A 514 -40.57 17.97 44.24
N GLY A 515 -40.04 18.81 45.13
CA GLY A 515 -40.09 18.61 46.56
C GLY A 515 -41.53 18.44 47.05
N LEU A 516 -41.86 17.25 47.53
CA LEU A 516 -43.09 16.99 48.26
C LEU A 516 -42.94 17.59 49.66
N ASP A 517 -43.40 18.84 49.80
CA ASP A 517 -43.47 19.57 51.07
C ASP A 517 -44.43 18.85 52.05
N ASP A 518 -43.87 17.97 52.89
CA ASP A 518 -44.65 17.17 53.85
C ASP A 518 -45.21 18.06 54.98
N THR A 519 -46.42 18.57 54.74
CA THR A 519 -47.11 19.52 55.59
C THR A 519 -48.39 18.90 56.16
N THR A 520 -48.22 17.93 57.07
CA THR A 520 -49.32 17.26 57.77
C THR A 520 -50.10 18.20 58.71
N GLY A 521 -50.99 19.03 58.15
CA GLY A 521 -51.97 19.85 58.87
C GLY A 521 -53.37 19.24 58.81
N GLY A 522 -53.85 18.67 59.92
CA GLY A 522 -55.15 17.98 59.96
C GLY A 522 -56.37 18.92 59.99
N GLY A 523 -57.47 18.48 59.37
CA GLY A 523 -58.78 19.14 59.43
C GLY A 523 -59.92 18.22 58.99
N GLU A 524 -60.98 18.14 59.78
CA GLU A 524 -62.17 17.30 59.52
C GLU A 524 -63.23 18.04 58.69
N GLY A 525 -63.97 17.35 57.81
CA GLY A 525 -65.12 17.93 57.11
C GLY A 525 -65.68 17.06 55.96
N PRO A 526 -66.98 16.71 55.91
CA PRO A 526 -67.45 15.62 55.03
C PRO A 526 -68.46 16.01 53.94
N GLY A 527 -68.54 15.18 52.89
CA GLY A 527 -69.75 14.99 52.09
C GLY A 527 -69.57 15.00 50.56
N GLY A 528 -69.90 13.88 49.91
CA GLY A 528 -69.96 13.74 48.45
C GLY A 528 -70.32 12.31 48.07
N THR A 529 -71.39 12.13 47.28
CA THR A 529 -71.91 10.78 46.90
C THR A 529 -71.98 10.64 45.38
N THR A 530 -72.02 9.39 44.90
CA THR A 530 -72.37 8.95 43.53
C THR A 530 -71.41 9.36 42.38
N SER A 531 -71.23 8.58 41.29
CA SER A 531 -71.53 7.16 41.01
C SER A 531 -71.00 6.71 39.62
N ALA A 532 -70.65 5.42 39.48
CA ALA A 532 -70.51 4.65 38.22
C ALA A 532 -69.37 5.06 37.24
N GLY A 533 -68.87 4.18 36.36
CA GLY A 533 -69.13 2.73 36.21
C GLY A 533 -68.51 2.14 34.91
N GLY A 534 -68.33 0.82 34.84
CA GLY A 534 -67.59 0.12 33.77
C GLY A 534 -66.09 0.00 34.09
N ALA A 535 -65.44 -1.16 34.23
CA ALA A 535 -65.79 -2.58 34.03
C ALA A 535 -65.87 -3.10 32.58
N ASP A 536 -64.69 -3.40 32.02
CA ASP A 536 -64.28 -4.73 31.47
C ASP A 536 -62.73 -4.81 31.66
N THR A 537 -61.92 -5.89 31.71
CA THR A 537 -61.95 -7.35 31.39
C THR A 537 -61.97 -7.72 29.89
N SER A 538 -61.22 -8.70 29.37
CA SER A 538 -60.11 -9.57 29.88
C SER A 538 -59.22 -10.01 28.67
N THR A 539 -58.02 -10.60 28.74
CA THR A 539 -57.32 -11.36 29.82
C THR A 539 -55.89 -10.79 30.05
N GLY A 540 -54.71 -11.44 30.26
CA GLY A 540 -54.20 -12.84 30.20
C GLY A 540 -53.65 -13.23 28.81
N SER A 541 -52.47 -13.85 28.64
CA SER A 541 -51.40 -14.33 29.57
C SER A 541 -50.03 -14.16 28.88
N GLY A 542 -48.85 -14.26 29.49
CA GLY A 542 -48.40 -14.77 30.80
C GLY A 542 -47.26 -15.79 30.61
N ASP A 543 -46.31 -15.82 31.55
CA ASP A 543 -45.11 -16.70 31.65
C ASP A 543 -43.93 -16.27 30.71
N THR A 544 -42.69 -15.91 31.12
CA THR A 544 -41.80 -16.19 32.29
C THR A 544 -41.33 -17.66 32.38
N GLU A 545 -40.08 -18.06 32.70
CA GLU A 545 -38.78 -17.43 33.09
C GLU A 545 -37.69 -18.56 33.03
N PRO A 546 -36.54 -18.58 33.75
CA PRO A 546 -35.34 -17.71 33.78
C PRO A 546 -34.00 -18.51 33.62
N GLY A 547 -32.84 -17.88 33.88
CA GLY A 547 -31.54 -18.55 34.20
C GLY A 547 -30.37 -18.13 33.28
N GLN A 548 -29.29 -17.46 33.70
CA GLN A 548 -28.25 -17.73 34.75
C GLN A 548 -27.24 -18.84 34.37
N ASP A 549 -25.91 -18.71 34.55
CA ASP A 549 -25.04 -17.58 34.98
C ASP A 549 -23.55 -17.82 34.57
N GLU A 550 -22.83 -16.70 34.32
CA GLU A 550 -21.41 -16.38 34.66
C GLU A 550 -20.19 -17.25 34.26
N ASP A 551 -18.99 -16.75 34.65
CA ASP A 551 -17.59 -17.14 34.41
C ASP A 551 -17.06 -17.10 32.94
N GLY A 552 -15.99 -16.36 32.59
CA GLY A 552 -15.17 -15.40 33.34
C GLY A 552 -13.64 -15.58 33.12
N GLY A 553 -12.91 -14.48 32.85
CA GLY A 553 -11.44 -14.43 32.97
C GLY A 553 -10.67 -13.99 31.71
N GLY A 554 -10.33 -12.69 31.63
CA GLY A 554 -9.24 -12.18 30.80
C GLY A 554 -7.96 -11.98 31.63
N CYS A 555 -6.79 -12.01 30.98
CA CYS A 555 -5.52 -11.55 31.56
C CYS A 555 -4.56 -11.07 30.47
N SER A 556 -3.91 -9.94 30.71
CA SER A 556 -2.93 -9.29 29.83
C SER A 556 -1.49 -9.47 30.36
N CYS A 557 -0.56 -8.74 29.76
CA CYS A 557 0.77 -8.38 30.29
C CYS A 557 1.96 -9.38 30.21
N SER A 558 2.97 -8.88 29.48
CA SER A 558 4.41 -8.89 29.80
C SER A 558 5.30 -10.00 29.21
N SER A 559 6.62 -9.82 29.37
CA SER A 559 7.61 -10.11 28.32
C SER A 559 8.84 -10.91 28.78
N ARG A 560 9.58 -11.41 27.77
CA ARG A 560 10.96 -11.96 27.82
C ARG A 560 11.19 -13.23 28.65
N GLY A 561 11.33 -14.37 27.96
CA GLY A 561 11.95 -15.58 28.50
C GLY A 561 12.60 -16.46 27.42
N ARG A 562 13.93 -16.57 27.40
CA ARG A 562 14.64 -17.50 26.50
C ARG A 562 14.45 -18.94 26.99
N GLY A 563 14.00 -19.85 26.13
CA GLY A 563 13.91 -21.29 26.42
C GLY A 563 14.06 -22.15 25.17
N SER A 564 15.24 -22.71 24.93
CA SER A 564 15.50 -23.61 23.80
C SER A 564 15.06 -25.04 24.09
N VAL A 565 14.26 -25.63 23.19
CA VAL A 565 13.81 -27.03 23.27
C VAL A 565 14.16 -27.76 21.98
N ALA A 566 15.21 -28.58 22.03
CA ALA A 566 15.67 -29.35 20.87
C ALA A 566 14.85 -30.63 20.68
N TRP A 567 14.13 -30.73 19.56
CA TRP A 567 13.40 -31.95 19.18
C TRP A 567 14.33 -32.94 18.45
N TRP A 568 14.67 -34.03 19.14
CA TRP A 568 15.44 -35.13 18.56
C TRP A 568 14.55 -36.13 17.81
N LEU A 569 14.66 -36.15 16.48
CA LEU A 569 14.13 -37.25 15.66
C LEU A 569 15.10 -38.44 15.68
N LEU A 570 14.58 -39.65 15.89
CA LEU A 570 15.30 -40.91 15.73
C LEU A 570 14.53 -41.83 14.76
N PRO A 571 15.18 -42.39 13.71
CA PRO A 571 14.49 -43.18 12.69
C PRO A 571 14.29 -44.64 13.11
N VAL A 572 13.11 -45.20 12.79
CA VAL A 572 12.81 -46.64 12.98
C VAL A 572 13.09 -47.41 11.69
N LEU A 573 14.17 -48.19 11.69
CA LEU A 573 14.52 -49.11 10.59
C LEU A 573 13.61 -50.35 10.57
N GLY A 574 12.73 -50.45 9.55
CA GLY A 574 11.84 -51.58 9.33
C GLY A 574 12.23 -52.46 8.15
N VAL A 575 13.06 -53.49 8.35
CA VAL A 575 13.47 -54.43 7.29
C VAL A 575 12.45 -55.54 7.07
N ALA A 576 11.85 -55.62 5.88
CA ALA A 576 11.08 -56.78 5.42
C ALA A 576 11.44 -57.13 3.96
N ALA A 577 11.69 -58.41 3.67
CA ALA A 577 12.30 -58.82 2.41
C ALA A 577 11.51 -59.89 1.63
N ARG A 578 11.55 -59.77 0.30
CA ARG A 578 11.20 -60.78 -0.74
C ARG A 578 9.75 -61.31 -0.78
N ARG A 579 9.15 -61.15 -1.97
CA ARG A 579 9.09 -62.27 -2.94
C ARG A 579 8.89 -61.80 -4.38
N ARG A 580 9.72 -62.31 -5.29
CA ARG A 580 9.51 -62.22 -6.76
C ARG A 580 8.55 -63.32 -7.21
N ARG A 581 7.72 -63.05 -8.21
CA ARG A 581 7.24 -64.04 -9.20
C ARG A 581 7.33 -63.44 -10.60
N ARG A 582 7.99 -64.17 -11.51
CA ARG A 582 7.91 -64.00 -12.98
C ARG A 582 7.11 -65.17 -13.53
N VAL A 583 6.09 -64.89 -14.36
CA VAL A 583 5.52 -65.72 -15.45
C VAL A 583 4.69 -64.71 -16.27
N SER A 584 4.81 -64.60 -17.60
CA SER A 584 5.84 -65.09 -18.54
C SER A 584 5.79 -64.24 -19.80
#